data_AF-V9D308-F1
#
_entry.id   AF-V9D308-F1
#
_cell.length_a   1.000
_cell.length_b   1.000
_cell.length_c   1.000
_cell.angle_alpha   90.00
_cell.angle_beta   90.00
_cell.angle_gamma   90.00
#
_symmetry.space_group_name_H-M   'P 1'
#
loop_
_entity.id
_entity.type
_entity.pdbx_description
1 polymer ?
#
loop_
_entity_poly.entity_id
_entity_poly.type
_entity_poly.pdbx_seq_one_letter_code
_entity_poly.pdbx_strand_id
1 'polypeptide(L)'
;MNVGRGILDGVVDAQNYYEGSWNVYRFDADAVFLTFSKYCYEGSQENCSFWAPSERIITDRVDSLLMELKQQPVSVTGIQQDGTTIGLAAYSGLKQTMLFALYSPLTRFPVLAAALTVFESGNDSLITTIAVNYLWGADAATRIKCVDFYGNYKTTSIDEFQGWVNIQTAQSKLLGDTWLTNAALVLCRFLDLDFSRRGSFPGL
;
A
#
# COMPACT_ATOMS: atom_id res chain seq x y z
N MET A 1 1.63 -29.67 -23.02
CA MET A 1 2.59 -29.16 -22.02
C MET A 1 1.98 -29.48 -20.67
N ASN A 2 2.62 -30.31 -19.86
CA ASN A 2 1.96 -30.89 -18.69
C ASN A 2 2.66 -30.46 -17.42
N VAL A 3 1.89 -29.84 -16.53
CA VAL A 3 2.30 -29.56 -15.16
C VAL A 3 2.20 -30.86 -14.38
N GLY A 4 3.31 -31.32 -13.80
CA GLY A 4 3.33 -32.51 -12.93
C GLY A 4 2.69 -32.24 -11.57
N ARG A 5 3.10 -31.15 -10.91
CA ARG A 5 2.52 -30.61 -9.66
C ARG A 5 2.77 -29.10 -9.61
N GLY A 6 1.83 -28.35 -9.03
CA GLY A 6 1.97 -26.92 -8.76
C GLY A 6 1.18 -26.54 -7.52
N ILE A 7 1.71 -25.60 -6.72
CA ILE A 7 1.03 -25.00 -5.57
C ILE A 7 0.94 -23.50 -5.84
N LEU A 8 -0.25 -22.94 -5.64
CA LEU A 8 -0.51 -21.52 -5.74
C LEU A 8 -0.88 -21.03 -4.33
N ASP A 9 -0.04 -20.18 -3.76
CA ASP A 9 -0.24 -19.53 -2.47
C ASP A 9 -0.32 -18.01 -2.70
N GLY A 10 -1.34 -17.36 -2.13
CA GLY A 10 -1.70 -15.98 -2.47
C GLY A 10 -2.39 -15.86 -3.84
N VAL A 11 -3.49 -16.58 -4.03
CA VAL A 11 -4.20 -16.68 -5.31
C VAL A 11 -4.79 -15.33 -5.74
N VAL A 12 -4.54 -14.97 -7.00
CA VAL A 12 -5.11 -13.80 -7.66
C VAL A 12 -6.24 -14.27 -8.59
N ASP A 13 -7.41 -13.63 -8.49
CA ASP A 13 -8.45 -13.78 -9.52
C ASP A 13 -7.92 -13.29 -10.87
N ALA A 14 -7.66 -14.22 -11.78
CA ALA A 14 -7.04 -13.93 -13.06
C ALA A 14 -7.93 -13.05 -13.95
N GLN A 15 -9.24 -13.28 -13.95
CA GLN A 15 -10.15 -12.46 -14.75
C GLN A 15 -10.16 -11.03 -14.20
N ASN A 16 -10.26 -10.87 -12.90
CA ASN A 16 -10.22 -9.57 -12.24
C ASN A 16 -8.92 -8.80 -12.54
N TYR A 17 -7.80 -9.52 -12.52
CA TYR A 17 -6.47 -8.99 -12.79
C TYR A 17 -6.30 -8.55 -14.26
N TYR A 18 -6.66 -9.40 -15.22
CA TYR A 18 -6.54 -9.12 -16.66
C TYR A 18 -7.55 -8.08 -17.17
N GLU A 19 -8.63 -7.84 -16.43
CA GLU A 19 -9.55 -6.71 -16.63
C GLU A 19 -9.09 -5.42 -15.92
N GLY A 20 -7.96 -5.46 -15.20
CA GLY A 20 -7.44 -4.33 -14.42
C GLY A 20 -8.39 -3.87 -13.31
N SER A 21 -9.31 -4.70 -12.82
CA SER A 21 -10.38 -4.24 -11.91
C SER A 21 -9.91 -4.09 -10.45
N TRP A 22 -9.05 -5.00 -9.98
CA TRP A 22 -8.46 -4.99 -8.63
C TRP A 22 -9.46 -4.84 -7.46
N ASN A 23 -10.73 -5.20 -7.67
CA ASN A 23 -11.83 -4.89 -6.77
C ASN A 23 -12.31 -6.10 -5.95
N VAL A 24 -11.47 -7.10 -5.73
CA VAL A 24 -11.84 -8.29 -4.94
C VAL A 24 -10.89 -8.59 -3.78
N TYR A 25 -9.93 -7.70 -3.48
CA TYR A 25 -8.78 -8.05 -2.63
C TYR A 25 -8.71 -7.32 -1.27
N ARG A 26 -9.65 -6.43 -0.91
CA ARG A 26 -9.48 -5.49 0.24
C ARG A 26 -10.48 -5.57 1.36
N PHE A 27 -11.42 -6.49 1.30
CA PHE A 27 -12.48 -6.59 2.29
C PHE A 27 -11.97 -6.75 3.73
N ASP A 28 -10.82 -7.41 3.91
CA ASP A 28 -10.27 -7.68 5.24
C ASP A 28 -9.27 -6.63 5.73
N ALA A 29 -8.89 -5.64 4.91
CA ALA A 29 -7.82 -4.71 5.26
C ALA A 29 -8.11 -3.93 6.55
N ASP A 30 -9.35 -3.43 6.69
CA ASP A 30 -9.79 -2.70 7.88
C ASP A 30 -9.82 -3.63 9.11
N ALA A 31 -10.27 -4.88 8.94
CA ALA A 31 -10.31 -5.88 10.01
C ALA A 31 -8.92 -6.27 10.49
N VAL A 32 -7.96 -6.50 9.57
CA VAL A 32 -6.57 -6.78 9.92
C VAL A 32 -5.95 -5.57 10.61
N PHE A 33 -6.26 -4.35 10.18
CA PHE A 33 -5.77 -3.16 10.87
C PHE A 33 -6.28 -3.05 12.31
N LEU A 34 -7.54 -3.40 12.59
CA LEU A 34 -8.05 -3.41 13.98
C LEU A 34 -7.24 -4.35 14.90
N THR A 35 -6.60 -5.39 14.34
CA THR A 35 -5.70 -6.24 15.12
C THR A 35 -4.43 -5.51 15.59
N PHE A 36 -4.00 -4.45 14.90
CA PHE A 36 -2.90 -3.60 15.38
C PHE A 36 -3.25 -2.96 16.71
N SER A 37 -4.41 -2.30 16.79
CA SER A 37 -4.88 -1.67 18.03
C SER A 37 -5.05 -2.67 19.16
N LYS A 38 -5.64 -3.84 18.85
CA LYS A 38 -5.76 -4.96 19.79
C LYS A 38 -4.42 -5.44 20.33
N TYR A 39 -3.52 -5.87 19.46
CA TYR A 39 -2.24 -6.43 19.89
C TYR A 39 -1.31 -5.40 20.52
N CYS A 40 -1.39 -4.14 20.07
CA CYS A 40 -0.67 -3.06 20.71
C CYS A 40 -1.17 -2.85 22.15
N TYR A 41 -2.49 -2.83 22.38
CA TYR A 41 -3.08 -2.76 23.73
C TYR A 41 -2.68 -3.94 24.62
N GLU A 42 -2.85 -5.18 24.13
CA GLU A 42 -2.52 -6.42 24.84
C GLU A 42 -1.02 -6.52 25.15
N GLY A 43 -0.16 -6.00 24.26
CA GLY A 43 1.29 -6.01 24.42
C GLY A 43 1.82 -5.11 25.54
N SER A 44 0.97 -4.23 26.10
CA SER A 44 1.35 -3.19 27.08
C SER A 44 2.39 -2.19 26.56
N GLN A 45 2.79 -1.25 27.41
CA GLN A 45 3.84 -0.28 27.11
C GLN A 45 5.22 -0.93 26.90
N GLU A 46 5.42 -2.17 27.37
CA GLU A 46 6.69 -2.89 27.19
C GLU A 46 6.90 -3.40 25.76
N ASN A 47 5.83 -3.85 25.08
CA ASN A 47 5.94 -4.47 23.75
C ASN A 47 5.37 -3.62 22.61
N CYS A 48 4.65 -2.54 22.92
CA CYS A 48 4.18 -1.58 21.92
C CYS A 48 4.54 -0.14 22.32
N SER A 49 5.41 0.51 21.53
CA SER A 49 5.77 1.91 21.75
C SER A 49 4.59 2.88 21.57
N PHE A 50 3.55 2.45 20.85
CA PHE A 50 2.33 3.22 20.58
C PHE A 50 1.16 2.83 21.49
N TRP A 51 1.44 2.13 22.60
CA TRP A 51 0.44 1.67 23.54
C TRP A 51 -0.45 2.81 24.08
N ALA A 52 -1.70 2.47 24.37
CA ALA A 52 -2.64 3.32 25.10
C ALA A 52 -3.57 2.43 25.95
N PRO A 53 -4.30 2.98 26.96
CA PRO A 53 -5.09 2.18 27.89
C PRO A 53 -6.38 1.59 27.30
N SER A 54 -6.62 1.70 25.99
CA SER A 54 -7.64 0.94 25.26
C SER A 54 -7.33 0.89 23.76
N GLU A 55 -7.83 -0.14 23.08
CA GLU A 55 -7.75 -0.29 21.62
C GLU A 55 -8.31 0.95 20.90
N ARG A 56 -9.44 1.47 21.39
CA ARG A 56 -10.10 2.65 20.83
C ARG A 56 -9.19 3.88 20.83
N ILE A 57 -8.49 4.14 21.95
CA ILE A 57 -7.56 5.29 22.03
C ILE A 57 -6.41 5.10 21.02
N ILE A 58 -5.93 3.87 20.81
CA ILE A 58 -4.89 3.59 19.80
C ILE A 58 -5.43 3.89 18.40
N THR A 59 -6.63 3.43 18.06
CA THR A 59 -7.25 3.73 16.76
C THR A 59 -7.47 5.23 16.56
N ASP A 60 -8.06 5.91 17.55
CA ASP A 60 -8.34 7.36 17.50
C ASP A 60 -7.06 8.18 17.29
N ARG A 61 -5.93 7.75 17.90
CA ARG A 61 -4.61 8.37 17.71
C ARG A 61 -4.06 8.17 16.30
N VAL A 62 -4.20 6.97 15.72
CA VAL A 62 -3.80 6.75 14.31
C VAL A 62 -4.64 7.61 13.36
N ASP A 63 -5.96 7.67 13.57
CA ASP A 63 -6.85 8.49 12.75
C ASP A 63 -6.51 9.99 12.86
N SER A 64 -6.14 10.46 14.05
CA SER A 64 -5.71 11.84 14.29
C SER A 64 -4.43 12.16 13.52
N LEU A 65 -3.40 11.31 13.62
CA LEU A 65 -2.16 11.45 12.85
C LEU A 65 -2.40 11.47 11.34
N LEU A 66 -3.30 10.62 10.83
CA LEU A 66 -3.67 10.61 9.43
C LEU A 66 -4.32 11.94 9.01
N MET A 67 -5.23 12.49 9.83
CA MET A 67 -5.85 13.78 9.55
C MET A 67 -4.86 14.93 9.60
N GLU A 68 -3.95 14.93 10.58
CA GLU A 68 -2.88 15.92 10.71
C GLU A 68 -1.94 15.90 9.51
N LEU A 69 -1.39 14.73 9.15
CA LEU A 69 -0.49 14.58 8.00
C LEU A 69 -1.17 14.84 6.64
N LYS A 70 -2.50 14.80 6.59
CA LYS A 70 -3.27 15.19 5.41
C LYS A 70 -3.37 16.71 5.24
N GLN A 71 -3.43 17.44 6.35
CA GLN A 71 -3.50 18.91 6.36
C GLN A 71 -2.12 19.55 6.32
N GLN A 72 -1.17 18.97 7.06
CA GLN A 72 0.18 19.48 7.24
C GLN A 72 1.18 18.33 7.16
N PRO A 73 1.63 17.96 5.94
CA PRO A 73 2.77 17.06 5.78
C PRO A 73 4.01 17.62 6.47
N VAL A 74 4.81 16.74 7.05
CA VAL A 74 5.99 17.10 7.85
C VAL A 74 7.27 16.77 7.07
N SER A 75 8.25 17.67 7.11
CA SER A 75 9.57 17.44 6.51
C SER A 75 10.36 16.47 7.37
N VAL A 76 10.93 15.43 6.76
CA VAL A 76 11.70 14.40 7.45
C VAL A 76 13.04 14.18 6.77
N THR A 77 14.04 13.79 7.56
CA THR A 77 15.39 13.42 7.07
C THR A 77 15.61 11.91 7.15
N GLY A 78 16.49 11.37 6.32
CA GLY A 78 16.92 9.97 6.40
C GLY A 78 15.99 8.97 5.68
N ILE A 79 15.26 9.44 4.67
CA ILE A 79 14.36 8.64 3.81
C ILE A 79 15.12 7.54 3.03
N GLN A 80 16.41 7.74 2.78
CA GLN A 80 17.29 6.77 2.14
C GLN A 80 18.38 6.30 3.10
N GLN A 81 18.98 5.15 2.80
CA GLN A 81 20.04 4.54 3.62
C GLN A 81 21.26 5.46 3.83
N ASP A 82 21.43 6.49 2.99
CA ASP A 82 22.48 7.50 3.14
C ASP A 82 22.26 8.48 4.31
N GLY A 83 21.06 8.51 4.92
CA GLY A 83 20.73 9.38 6.05
C GLY A 83 20.62 10.87 5.70
N THR A 84 20.88 11.26 4.44
CA THR A 84 20.96 12.67 4.01
C THR A 84 19.76 13.11 3.18
N THR A 85 19.00 12.17 2.64
CA THR A 85 17.82 12.50 1.85
C THR A 85 16.72 13.11 2.73
N ILE A 86 16.36 14.35 2.40
CA ILE A 86 15.17 15.03 2.92
C ILE A 86 13.97 14.59 2.08
N GLY A 87 12.83 14.40 2.72
CA GLY A 87 11.55 14.37 2.02
C GLY A 87 10.40 14.60 2.96
N LEU A 88 9.23 14.08 2.62
CA LEU A 88 7.98 14.46 3.26
C LEU A 88 7.28 13.22 3.83
N ALA A 89 7.08 13.24 5.15
CA ALA A 89 6.08 12.43 5.78
C ALA A 89 4.71 13.02 5.47
N ALA A 90 3.95 12.31 4.65
CA ALA A 90 2.61 12.73 4.23
C ALA A 90 1.61 11.62 4.51
N TYR A 91 0.32 11.98 4.48
CA TYR A 91 -0.82 11.07 4.54
C TYR A 91 -0.63 9.79 3.71
N SER A 92 -0.20 9.93 2.45
CA SER A 92 0.03 8.80 1.54
C SER A 92 1.15 7.87 2.00
N GLY A 93 2.24 8.42 2.57
CA GLY A 93 3.36 7.64 3.09
C GLY A 93 2.99 6.83 4.34
N LEU A 94 2.22 7.43 5.26
CA LEU A 94 1.73 6.71 6.44
C LEU A 94 0.78 5.59 6.02
N LYS A 95 -0.19 5.86 5.14
CA LYS A 95 -1.12 4.83 4.66
C LYS A 95 -0.45 3.71 3.88
N GLN A 96 0.60 4.02 3.11
CA GLN A 96 1.41 3.00 2.46
C GLN A 96 2.14 2.13 3.50
N THR A 97 2.68 2.73 4.55
CA THR A 97 3.35 2.02 5.65
C THR A 97 2.37 1.10 6.38
N MET A 98 1.15 1.59 6.65
CA MET A 98 0.06 0.80 7.23
C MET A 98 -0.30 -0.38 6.33
N LEU A 99 -0.49 -0.16 5.02
CA LEU A 99 -0.77 -1.23 4.06
C LEU A 99 0.32 -2.32 4.09
N PHE A 100 1.60 -1.94 4.09
CA PHE A 100 2.69 -2.91 4.20
C PHE A 100 2.68 -3.67 5.51
N ALA A 101 2.31 -3.01 6.60
CA ALA A 101 2.22 -3.65 7.91
C ALA A 101 1.17 -4.78 7.90
N LEU A 102 0.06 -4.61 7.16
CA LEU A 102 -0.98 -5.63 7.04
C LEU A 102 -0.53 -6.90 6.31
N TYR A 103 0.45 -6.80 5.39
CA TYR A 103 1.00 -7.98 4.70
C TYR A 103 1.83 -8.89 5.61
N SER A 104 2.41 -8.36 6.68
CA SER A 104 3.20 -9.15 7.63
C SER A 104 3.08 -8.60 9.06
N PRO A 105 1.90 -8.73 9.70
CA PRO A 105 1.60 -8.06 10.97
C PRO A 105 2.62 -8.36 12.07
N LEU A 106 3.01 -9.63 12.21
CA LEU A 106 3.90 -10.10 13.28
C LEU A 106 5.25 -9.38 13.30
N THR A 107 5.81 -9.08 12.13
CA THR A 107 7.13 -8.43 12.03
C THR A 107 7.04 -6.92 11.80
N ARG A 108 5.91 -6.43 11.28
CA ARG A 108 5.78 -5.03 10.86
C ARG A 108 4.93 -4.16 11.79
N PHE A 109 4.08 -4.72 12.63
CA PHE A 109 3.34 -3.93 13.63
C PHE A 109 4.26 -3.21 14.64
N PRO A 110 5.34 -3.82 15.16
CA PRO A 110 6.28 -3.10 16.02
C PRO A 110 6.94 -1.91 15.32
N VAL A 111 7.25 -2.07 14.03
CA VAL A 111 7.84 -1.03 13.18
C VAL A 111 6.83 0.11 12.94
N LEU A 112 5.56 -0.24 12.68
CA LEU A 112 4.47 0.74 12.56
C LEU A 112 4.24 1.50 13.87
N ALA A 113 4.22 0.80 15.01
CA ALA A 113 4.07 1.43 16.32
C ALA A 113 5.20 2.43 16.59
N ALA A 114 6.46 2.06 16.31
CA ALA A 114 7.59 2.96 16.48
C ALA A 114 7.46 4.22 15.60
N ALA A 115 7.07 4.04 14.33
CA ALA A 115 6.87 5.16 13.41
C ALA A 115 5.76 6.12 13.90
N LEU A 116 4.62 5.58 14.32
CA LEU A 116 3.50 6.36 14.86
C LEU A 116 3.89 7.15 16.12
N THR A 117 4.67 6.54 17.03
CA THR A 117 5.20 7.23 18.23
C THR A 117 6.11 8.40 17.86
N VAL A 118 6.98 8.22 16.87
CA VAL A 118 7.87 9.29 16.40
C VAL A 118 7.07 10.45 15.82
N PHE A 119 6.05 10.17 15.00
CA PHE A 119 5.17 11.21 14.45
C PHE A 119 4.48 12.04 15.52
N GLU A 120 3.89 11.42 16.54
CA GLU A 120 3.22 12.17 17.63
C GLU A 120 4.19 13.02 18.44
N SER A 121 5.44 12.58 18.57
CA SER A 121 6.45 13.32 19.33
C SER A 121 6.97 14.58 18.63
N GLY A 122 6.66 14.76 17.33
CA GLY A 122 7.21 15.85 16.50
C GLY A 122 8.74 15.78 16.35
N ASN A 123 9.33 14.61 16.58
CA ASN A 123 10.77 14.40 16.45
C ASN A 123 11.10 13.96 15.03
N ASP A 124 11.10 14.93 14.12
CA ASP A 124 11.19 14.76 12.67
C ASP A 124 12.55 14.24 12.17
N SER A 125 13.53 14.12 13.09
CA SER A 125 14.93 13.83 12.78
C SER A 125 15.26 12.37 12.48
N LEU A 126 14.29 11.45 12.60
CA LEU A 126 14.59 10.02 12.66
C LEU A 126 13.53 9.12 12.01
N ILE A 127 13.02 9.53 10.84
CA ILE A 127 12.05 8.71 10.13
C ILE A 127 12.71 7.97 8.96
N THR A 128 13.60 7.05 9.31
CA THR A 128 14.15 6.02 8.41
C THR A 128 13.15 4.88 8.14
N THR A 129 11.97 4.94 8.79
CA THR A 129 11.02 3.82 8.91
C THR A 129 9.81 3.93 7.98
N ILE A 130 9.54 5.10 7.37
CA ILE A 130 8.48 5.19 6.37
C ILE A 130 8.91 4.42 5.14
N ALA A 131 7.98 3.65 4.58
CA ALA A 131 8.10 2.99 3.29
C ALA A 131 8.10 3.99 2.11
N VAL A 132 8.94 5.02 2.15
CA VAL A 132 9.16 5.97 1.04
C VAL A 132 9.78 5.28 -0.17
N ASN A 133 10.63 4.27 0.06
CA ASN A 133 11.30 3.49 -0.99
C ASN A 133 10.38 2.45 -1.65
N TYR A 134 9.18 2.22 -1.12
CA TYR A 134 8.23 1.27 -1.68
C TYR A 134 7.20 1.92 -2.62
N LEU A 135 7.14 3.25 -2.67
CA LEU A 135 6.25 3.98 -3.58
C LEU A 135 6.61 3.74 -5.05
N TRP A 136 7.77 3.15 -5.31
CA TRP A 136 8.24 2.79 -6.63
C TRP A 136 8.26 1.27 -6.67
N GLY A 137 7.10 0.66 -6.90
CA GLY A 137 7.11 -0.67 -7.51
C GLY A 137 8.03 -0.54 -8.72
N ALA A 138 9.13 -1.32 -8.76
CA ALA A 138 10.11 -1.24 -9.84
C ALA A 138 9.36 -1.10 -11.17
N ASP A 139 9.77 -0.20 -12.07
CA ASP A 139 9.05 0.08 -13.32
C ASP A 139 8.53 -1.19 -14.03
N ALA A 140 9.26 -2.30 -13.85
CA ALA A 140 8.85 -3.66 -14.19
C ALA A 140 7.44 -4.06 -13.70
N ALA A 141 7.10 -3.91 -12.41
CA ALA A 141 5.79 -4.28 -11.87
C ALA A 141 4.65 -3.49 -12.52
N THR A 142 4.84 -2.19 -12.72
CA THR A 142 3.88 -1.35 -13.45
C THR A 142 3.77 -1.78 -14.91
N ARG A 143 4.91 -1.99 -15.60
CA ARG A 143 4.92 -2.44 -16.99
C ARG A 143 4.26 -3.80 -17.18
N ILE A 144 4.57 -4.79 -16.33
CA ILE A 144 3.96 -6.14 -16.37
C ILE A 144 2.45 -6.02 -16.26
N LYS A 145 1.96 -5.32 -15.24
CA LYS A 145 0.52 -5.03 -15.06
C LYS A 145 -0.09 -4.41 -16.32
N CYS A 146 0.51 -3.32 -16.83
CA CYS A 146 -0.01 -2.63 -18.01
C CYS A 146 -0.04 -3.53 -19.26
N VAL A 147 0.96 -4.39 -19.45
CA VAL A 147 1.01 -5.35 -20.56
C VAL A 147 -0.04 -6.46 -20.37
N ASP A 148 -0.20 -6.96 -19.16
CA ASP A 148 -1.14 -8.04 -18.85
C ASP A 148 -2.58 -7.65 -19.17
N PHE A 149 -3.03 -6.47 -18.72
CA PHE A 149 -4.38 -5.97 -19.02
C PHE A 149 -4.43 -5.01 -20.23
N TYR A 150 -3.45 -5.08 -21.13
CA TYR A 150 -3.38 -4.23 -22.32
C TYR A 150 -4.66 -4.33 -23.16
N GLY A 151 -5.30 -3.19 -23.44
CA GLY A 151 -6.55 -3.11 -24.21
C GLY A 151 -7.82 -3.35 -23.39
N ASN A 152 -7.72 -3.73 -22.11
CA ASN A 152 -8.86 -3.98 -21.21
C ASN A 152 -9.03 -2.90 -20.14
N TYR A 153 -8.45 -1.71 -20.32
CA TYR A 153 -8.50 -0.64 -19.34
C TYR A 153 -9.94 -0.10 -19.18
N LYS A 154 -10.49 -0.19 -17.97
CA LYS A 154 -11.83 0.35 -17.64
C LYS A 154 -11.80 1.77 -17.05
N THR A 155 -10.62 2.40 -16.93
CA THR A 155 -10.43 3.73 -16.30
C THR A 155 -9.89 4.75 -17.32
N THR A 156 -10.60 4.93 -18.44
CA THR A 156 -10.23 5.82 -19.54
C THR A 156 -10.78 7.24 -19.40
N SER A 157 -11.85 7.41 -18.62
CA SER A 157 -12.45 8.70 -18.27
C SER A 157 -12.35 9.02 -16.78
N ILE A 158 -12.61 10.28 -16.42
CA ILE A 158 -12.67 10.72 -15.01
C ILE A 158 -13.84 10.02 -14.28
N ASP A 159 -14.99 9.86 -14.92
CA ASP A 159 -16.17 9.23 -14.32
C ASP A 159 -15.92 7.74 -14.02
N GLU A 160 -15.28 7.04 -14.94
CA GLU A 160 -14.84 5.66 -14.74
C GLU A 160 -13.83 5.53 -13.60
N PHE A 161 -12.87 6.46 -13.53
CA PHE A 161 -11.90 6.49 -12.43
C PHE A 161 -12.58 6.78 -11.08
N GLN A 162 -13.53 7.70 -11.03
CA GLN A 162 -14.33 7.99 -9.84
C GLN A 162 -15.14 6.76 -9.40
N GLY A 163 -15.77 6.05 -10.33
CA GLY A 163 -16.47 4.80 -10.05
C GLY A 163 -15.53 3.76 -9.42
N TRP A 164 -14.32 3.63 -9.94
CA TRP A 164 -13.32 2.73 -9.39
C TRP A 164 -12.85 3.15 -7.98
N VAL A 165 -12.61 4.44 -7.75
CA VAL A 165 -12.29 5.00 -6.41
C VAL A 165 -13.39 4.67 -5.41
N ASN A 166 -14.66 4.84 -5.79
CA ASN A 166 -15.81 4.56 -4.92
C ASN A 166 -15.87 3.07 -4.54
N ILE A 167 -15.58 2.16 -5.46
CA ILE A 167 -15.54 0.73 -5.17
C ILE A 167 -14.45 0.42 -4.14
N GLN A 168 -13.23 0.93 -4.33
CA GLN A 168 -12.11 0.62 -3.43
C GLN A 168 -12.33 1.22 -2.04
N THR A 169 -12.80 2.47 -1.96
CA THR A 169 -13.09 3.14 -0.69
C THR A 169 -14.30 2.55 0.04
N ALA A 170 -15.24 1.91 -0.66
CA ALA A 170 -16.31 1.14 -0.05
C ALA A 170 -15.83 -0.17 0.59
N GLN A 171 -14.77 -0.78 0.04
CA GLN A 171 -14.19 -2.04 0.57
C GLN A 171 -13.33 -1.81 1.81
N SER A 172 -12.58 -0.72 1.82
CA SER A 172 -11.71 -0.35 2.94
C SER A 172 -11.74 1.16 3.10
N LYS A 173 -12.30 1.62 4.22
CA LYS A 173 -12.30 3.05 4.55
C LYS A 173 -10.89 3.52 4.85
N LEU A 174 -10.07 2.64 5.42
CA LEU A 174 -8.73 2.98 5.84
C LEU A 174 -7.73 3.02 4.69
N LEU A 175 -7.81 2.09 3.73
CA LEU A 175 -6.76 1.86 2.73
C LEU A 175 -7.26 1.74 1.28
N GLY A 176 -8.56 1.94 1.03
CA GLY A 176 -9.13 1.84 -0.32
C GLY A 176 -8.50 2.80 -1.32
N ASP A 177 -8.24 4.03 -0.90
CA ASP A 177 -7.52 5.05 -1.69
C ASP A 177 -6.02 4.75 -1.88
N THR A 178 -5.36 4.09 -0.92
CA THR A 178 -3.94 3.71 -1.01
C THR A 178 -3.66 2.80 -2.20
N TRP A 179 -4.58 1.87 -2.48
CA TRP A 179 -4.36 0.92 -3.55
C TRP A 179 -4.51 1.48 -4.95
N LEU A 180 -5.27 2.56 -5.11
CA LEU A 180 -5.42 3.21 -6.41
C LEU A 180 -4.05 3.53 -7.01
N THR A 181 -3.14 4.01 -6.17
CA THR A 181 -1.74 4.28 -6.51
C THR A 181 -0.96 3.00 -6.81
N ASN A 182 -1.14 1.94 -6.02
CA ASN A 182 -0.39 0.68 -6.14
C ASN A 182 -0.80 -0.17 -7.36
N ALA A 183 -2.09 -0.19 -7.71
CA ALA A 183 -2.57 -0.82 -8.93
C ALA A 183 -2.04 -0.10 -10.18
N ALA A 184 -1.87 1.23 -10.10
CA ALA A 184 -1.25 2.06 -11.14
C ALA A 184 -1.99 2.04 -12.50
N LEU A 185 -3.30 1.75 -12.51
CA LEU A 185 -4.09 1.62 -13.74
C LEU A 185 -4.04 2.86 -14.63
N VAL A 186 -4.06 4.05 -14.02
CA VAL A 186 -4.00 5.33 -14.74
C VAL A 186 -2.69 5.48 -15.53
N LEU A 187 -1.59 4.89 -15.04
CA LEU A 187 -0.29 4.95 -15.73
C LEU A 187 -0.30 4.12 -17.03
N CYS A 188 -1.16 3.11 -17.11
CA CYS A 188 -1.21 2.21 -18.26
C CYS A 188 -1.95 2.78 -19.47
N ARG A 189 -2.74 3.84 -19.31
CA ARG A 189 -3.55 4.43 -20.39
C ARG A 189 -2.74 4.92 -21.59
N PHE A 190 -1.47 5.24 -21.36
CA PHE A 190 -0.55 5.75 -22.37
C PHE A 190 0.47 4.71 -22.81
N LEU A 191 0.34 3.46 -22.35
CA LEU A 191 1.19 2.40 -22.84
C LEU A 191 0.87 2.16 -24.31
N ASP A 192 1.87 2.37 -25.16
CA ASP A 192 1.84 2.02 -26.57
C ASP A 192 2.85 0.89 -26.83
N LEU A 193 2.39 -0.20 -27.42
CA LEU A 193 3.19 -1.39 -27.66
C LEU A 193 3.42 -1.55 -29.15
N ASP A 194 4.68 -1.46 -29.57
CA ASP A 194 5.09 -1.79 -30.93
C ASP A 194 5.20 -3.32 -31.09
N PHE A 195 4.13 -3.94 -31.60
CA PHE A 195 4.10 -5.37 -31.89
C PHE A 195 4.85 -5.78 -33.17
N SER A 196 5.51 -4.84 -33.87
CA SER A 196 6.26 -5.14 -35.10
C SER A 196 7.52 -5.99 -34.82
N ARG A 197 8.10 -5.89 -33.62
CA ARG A 197 9.24 -6.72 -33.18
C ARG A 197 8.76 -7.97 -32.45
N ARG A 198 8.23 -8.95 -33.20
CA ARG A 198 7.95 -10.28 -32.63
C ARG A 198 9.24 -11.05 -32.41
N GLY A 199 9.76 -11.03 -31.19
CA GLY A 199 10.69 -12.06 -30.75
C GLY A 199 9.93 -13.37 -30.60
N SER A 200 10.23 -14.39 -31.40
CA SER A 200 9.76 -15.73 -31.12
C SER A 200 10.45 -16.22 -29.86
N PHE A 201 9.70 -16.61 -28.83
CA PHE A 201 10.25 -17.47 -27.78
C PHE A 201 10.51 -18.84 -28.41
N PRO A 202 11.77 -19.29 -28.54
CA PRO A 202 12.04 -20.68 -28.88
C PRO A 202 11.68 -21.48 -27.63
N GLY A 203 10.49 -22.06 -27.61
CA GLY A 203 10.09 -22.99 -26.57
C GLY A 203 11.08 -24.15 -26.50
N LEU A 204 11.52 -24.48 -25.28
CA LEU A 204 12.30 -25.69 -24.97
C LEU A 204 11.48 -26.96 -25.24
#